data_AF-A0A3N0A020-F1
#
_entry.id   AF-A0A3N0A020-F1
#
_cell.length_a   1.000
_cell.length_b   1.000
_cell.length_c   1.000
_cell.angle_alpha   90.00
_cell.angle_beta   90.00
_cell.angle_gamma   90.00
#
_symmetry.space_group_name_H-M   'P 1'
#
loop_
_entity.id
_entity.type
_entity.pdbx_description
1 polymer ?
#
loop_
_entity_poly.entity_id
_entity_poly.type
_entity_poly.pdbx_seq_one_letter_code
_entity_poly.pdbx_strand_id
1 'polypeptide(L)'
;MGYLKNHLATVSTGAFAAALTICWLYFSDTVPALNFVFLMAVPITWFLTLMCWLAQKSADYAHSHGSEKKSFDAQAVMTADGQSVPEIRQIQRDLASELEGIRETVKLKDGEIERLNQEISNLQTLVQIESLKTELANLKMLASKK
;
A
#
# COMPACT_ATOMS: atom_id res chain seq x y z
N MET A 1 25.74 3.62 -4.70
CA MET A 1 26.23 2.28 -5.12
C MET A 1 25.60 1.91 -6.46
N GLY A 2 26.43 1.71 -7.50
CA GLY A 2 26.14 1.21 -8.85
C GLY A 2 24.73 1.41 -9.45
N TYR A 3 24.61 2.37 -10.38
CA TYR A 3 23.41 2.67 -11.19
C TYR A 3 22.77 1.46 -11.94
N LEU A 4 23.43 0.30 -11.93
CA LEU A 4 23.04 -0.93 -12.63
C LEU A 4 22.66 -2.08 -11.69
N LYS A 5 22.73 -1.92 -10.36
CA LYS A 5 22.66 -3.08 -9.44
C LYS A 5 21.29 -3.76 -9.35
N ASN A 6 20.19 -3.11 -9.75
CA ASN A 6 18.86 -3.76 -9.81
C ASN A 6 18.33 -4.01 -11.24
N HIS A 7 18.97 -3.44 -12.27
CA HIS A 7 18.52 -3.59 -13.66
C HIS A 7 19.44 -4.48 -14.52
N LEU A 8 20.49 -5.07 -13.93
CA LEU A 8 21.52 -5.83 -14.67
C LEU A 8 20.93 -6.94 -15.55
N ALA A 9 19.94 -7.69 -15.04
CA ALA A 9 19.32 -8.78 -15.80
C ALA A 9 18.51 -8.27 -17.00
N THR A 10 17.84 -7.12 -16.86
CA THR A 10 17.08 -6.51 -17.98
C THR A 10 18.02 -5.90 -19.00
N VAL A 11 19.09 -5.26 -18.55
CA VAL A 11 20.11 -4.69 -19.43
C VAL A 11 20.83 -5.80 -20.22
N SER A 12 21.21 -6.89 -19.55
CA SER A 12 21.84 -8.04 -20.21
C SER A 12 20.91 -8.70 -21.23
N THR A 13 19.64 -8.90 -20.89
CA THR A 13 18.66 -9.55 -21.78
C THR A 13 18.30 -8.64 -22.96
N GLY A 14 18.17 -7.33 -22.72
CA GLY A 14 17.94 -6.34 -23.77
C GLY A 14 19.11 -6.18 -24.73
N ALA A 15 20.35 -6.17 -24.21
CA ALA A 15 21.56 -6.15 -25.04
C ALA A 15 21.65 -7.41 -25.93
N PHE A 16 21.29 -8.57 -25.39
CA PHE A 16 21.23 -9.82 -26.15
C PHE A 16 20.12 -9.80 -27.22
N ALA A 17 18.93 -9.29 -26.91
CA ALA A 17 17.84 -9.12 -27.87
C ALA A 17 18.23 -8.17 -29.01
N ALA A 18 18.94 -7.07 -28.71
CA ALA A 18 19.46 -6.15 -29.71
C ALA A 18 20.51 -6.81 -30.61
N ALA A 19 21.45 -7.56 -30.02
CA ALA A 19 22.45 -8.31 -30.80
C ALA A 19 21.81 -9.33 -31.74
N LEU A 20 20.79 -10.08 -31.28
CA LEU A 20 20.03 -11.01 -32.10
C LEU A 20 19.26 -10.30 -33.23
N THR A 21 18.73 -9.11 -32.97
CA THR A 21 18.02 -8.31 -33.99
C THR A 21 18.98 -7.78 -35.06
N ILE A 22 20.19 -7.36 -34.66
CA ILE A 22 21.23 -6.96 -35.62
C ILE A 22 21.72 -8.16 -36.43
N CYS A 23 21.89 -9.31 -35.78
CA CYS A 23 22.25 -10.57 -36.41
C CYS A 23 21.17 -11.02 -37.42
N TRP A 24 19.88 -10.86 -37.08
CA TRP A 24 18.76 -11.09 -37.99
C TRP A 24 18.94 -10.29 -39.28
N LEU A 25 19.18 -8.98 -39.18
CA LEU A 25 19.25 -8.09 -40.36
C LEU A 25 20.43 -8.44 -41.29
N TYR A 26 21.48 -9.04 -40.76
CA TYR A 26 22.64 -9.46 -41.55
C TYR A 26 22.43 -10.82 -42.22
N PHE A 27 21.81 -11.78 -41.52
CA PHE A 27 21.63 -13.15 -42.01
C PHE A 27 20.30 -13.41 -42.74
N SER A 28 19.35 -12.47 -42.73
CA SER A 28 18.00 -12.64 -43.29
C SER A 28 18.00 -12.95 -44.79
N ASP A 29 18.97 -12.41 -45.55
CA ASP A 29 19.08 -12.60 -47.01
C ASP A 29 19.98 -13.78 -47.41
N THR A 30 20.86 -14.26 -46.52
CA THR A 30 21.87 -15.26 -46.86
C THR A 30 21.43 -16.71 -46.58
N VAL A 31 20.54 -16.94 -45.61
CA VAL A 31 20.10 -18.30 -45.22
C VAL A 31 18.61 -18.32 -44.87
N PRO A 32 17.73 -18.78 -45.78
CA PRO A 32 16.27 -18.81 -45.58
C PRO A 32 15.81 -19.66 -44.37
N ALA A 33 16.58 -20.70 -44.02
CA ALA A 33 16.27 -21.57 -42.88
C ALA A 33 16.47 -20.86 -41.53
N LEU A 34 17.42 -19.93 -41.43
CA LEU A 34 17.68 -19.15 -40.20
C LEU A 34 16.63 -18.07 -39.98
N ASN A 35 16.05 -17.56 -41.08
CA ASN A 35 15.01 -16.54 -41.06
C ASN A 35 13.80 -17.00 -40.22
N PHE A 36 13.36 -18.26 -40.34
CA PHE A 36 12.28 -18.80 -39.49
C PHE A 36 12.64 -18.84 -38.00
N VAL A 37 13.87 -19.27 -37.67
CA VAL A 37 14.35 -19.37 -36.28
C VAL A 37 14.38 -18.00 -35.61
N PHE A 38 14.95 -17.02 -36.30
CA PHE A 38 15.04 -15.69 -35.72
C PHE A 38 13.63 -15.04 -35.60
N LEU A 39 12.60 -15.51 -36.35
CA LEU A 39 11.30 -14.82 -36.48
C LEU A 39 10.49 -15.06 -35.21
N MET A 40 10.74 -16.22 -34.61
CA MET A 40 10.27 -16.60 -33.30
C MET A 40 11.22 -16.10 -32.22
N ALA A 41 12.55 -16.19 -32.41
CA ALA A 41 13.52 -15.85 -31.35
C ALA A 41 13.56 -14.34 -31.01
N VAL A 42 13.46 -13.45 -31.99
CA VAL A 42 13.46 -12.00 -31.77
C VAL A 42 12.28 -11.57 -30.90
N PRO A 43 11.01 -11.88 -31.22
CA PRO A 43 9.89 -11.49 -30.35
C PRO A 43 9.93 -12.17 -28.97
N ILE A 44 10.39 -13.43 -28.88
CA ILE A 44 10.52 -14.12 -27.58
C ILE A 44 11.56 -13.42 -26.69
N THR A 45 12.70 -12.99 -27.22
CA THR A 45 13.75 -12.33 -26.44
C THR A 45 13.36 -10.91 -26.02
N TRP A 46 12.64 -10.18 -26.87
CA TRP A 46 12.03 -8.90 -26.49
C TRP A 46 10.96 -9.07 -25.41
N PHE A 47 10.13 -10.11 -25.51
CA PHE A 47 9.16 -10.46 -24.47
C PHE A 47 9.83 -10.78 -23.12
N LEU A 48 10.89 -11.59 -23.12
CA LEU A 48 11.66 -11.91 -21.91
C LEU A 48 12.32 -10.66 -21.29
N THR A 49 12.76 -9.71 -22.12
CA THR A 49 13.31 -8.43 -21.66
C THR A 49 12.24 -7.62 -20.90
N LEU A 50 11.02 -7.55 -21.45
CA LEU A 50 9.90 -6.89 -20.81
C LEU A 50 9.48 -7.59 -19.51
N MET A 51 9.48 -8.93 -19.49
CA MET A 51 9.20 -9.71 -18.27
C MET A 51 10.26 -9.51 -17.20
N CYS A 52 11.55 -9.44 -17.56
CA CYS A 52 12.63 -9.09 -16.62
C CYS A 52 12.46 -7.67 -16.05
N TRP A 53 12.01 -6.72 -16.88
CA TRP A 53 11.72 -5.36 -16.44
C TRP A 53 10.55 -5.30 -15.45
N LEU A 54 9.45 -6.00 -15.76
CA LEU A 54 8.28 -6.12 -14.86
C LEU A 54 8.62 -6.81 -13.54
N ALA A 55 9.45 -7.86 -13.58
CA ALA A 55 9.89 -8.58 -12.38
C ALA A 55 10.77 -7.71 -11.46
N GLN A 56 11.61 -6.84 -12.03
CA GLN A 56 12.38 -5.88 -11.24
C GLN A 56 11.47 -4.79 -10.66
N LYS A 57 10.56 -4.25 -11.48
CA LYS A 57 9.56 -3.28 -11.03
C LYS A 57 8.74 -3.83 -9.87
N SER A 58 8.30 -5.09 -9.93
CA SER A 58 7.51 -5.71 -8.86
C SER A 58 8.32 -5.98 -7.59
N ALA A 59 9.59 -6.38 -7.71
CA ALA A 59 10.50 -6.51 -6.57
C ALA A 59 10.74 -5.17 -5.88
N ASP A 60 10.89 -4.08 -6.65
CA ASP A 60 11.04 -2.72 -6.11
C ASP A 60 9.76 -2.26 -5.36
N TYR A 61 8.57 -2.59 -5.86
CA TYR A 61 7.30 -2.32 -5.16
C TYR A 61 7.12 -3.14 -3.88
N ALA A 62 7.56 -4.40 -3.87
CA ALA A 62 7.46 -5.26 -2.68
C ALA A 62 8.46 -4.84 -1.58
N HIS A 63 9.66 -4.40 -1.97
CA HIS A 63 10.67 -3.90 -1.02
C HIS A 63 10.35 -2.49 -0.48
N SER A 64 9.59 -1.66 -1.20
CA SER A 64 9.21 -0.31 -0.73
C SER A 64 8.14 -0.31 0.37
N HIS A 65 7.39 -1.41 0.53
CA HIS A 65 6.32 -1.52 1.52
C HIS A 65 6.63 -2.46 2.70
N GLY A 66 7.81 -3.08 2.74
CA GLY A 66 8.17 -3.96 3.85
C GLY A 66 9.58 -4.52 3.76
N SER A 67 10.59 -3.76 4.21
CA SER A 67 11.90 -4.35 4.53
C SER A 67 12.80 -3.43 5.37
N GLU A 68 12.41 -3.24 6.64
CA GLU A 68 13.44 -3.27 7.69
C GLU A 68 14.07 -4.67 7.70
N LYS A 69 15.15 -4.89 6.95
CA LYS A 69 16.12 -5.95 7.27
C LYS A 69 17.54 -5.45 7.05
N LYS A 70 18.15 -5.08 8.17
CA LYS A 70 19.59 -5.10 8.50
C LYS A 70 20.46 -5.77 7.43
N SER A 71 21.31 -4.97 6.79
CA SER A 71 22.71 -5.35 6.64
C SER A 71 23.54 -4.19 7.19
N PHE A 72 24.09 -4.46 8.37
CA PHE A 72 25.00 -3.61 9.09
C PHE A 72 26.37 -3.85 8.44
N ASP A 73 26.78 -2.99 7.51
CA ASP A 73 28.19 -2.75 7.28
C ASP A 73 28.38 -1.30 6.83
N ALA A 74 29.29 -0.63 7.52
CA ALA A 74 29.47 0.80 7.47
C ALA A 74 29.94 1.26 6.08
N GLN A 75 29.38 2.38 5.62
CA GLN A 75 30.07 3.53 5.01
C GLN A 75 29.23 4.20 3.91
N ALA A 76 29.02 5.50 4.10
CA ALA A 76 28.50 6.49 3.15
C ALA A 76 26.98 6.51 2.90
N VAL A 77 26.25 7.11 3.85
CA VAL A 77 24.94 7.74 3.59
C VAL A 77 25.19 9.04 2.82
N MET A 78 24.99 9.00 1.50
CA MET A 78 24.71 10.15 0.66
C MET A 78 23.49 9.77 -0.18
N THR A 79 22.34 10.33 0.19
CA THR A 79 21.06 10.13 -0.47
C THR A 79 21.11 10.78 -1.85
N ALA A 80 20.87 10.00 -2.90
CA ALA A 80 20.90 10.42 -4.30
C ALA A 80 19.49 10.76 -4.81
N ASP A 81 18.77 11.61 -4.09
CA ASP A 81 17.53 12.20 -4.61
C ASP A 81 17.50 13.68 -4.24
N GLY A 82 17.27 14.51 -5.25
CA GLY A 82 17.31 15.97 -5.20
C GLY A 82 16.12 16.60 -4.48
N GLN A 83 15.51 15.92 -3.52
CA GLN A 83 14.67 16.58 -2.52
C GLN A 83 15.52 16.82 -1.29
N SER A 84 15.77 18.11 -1.04
CA SER A 84 16.59 18.57 0.07
C SER A 84 16.15 17.86 1.37
N VAL A 85 17.08 17.22 2.08
CA VAL A 85 16.88 16.65 3.43
C VAL A 85 15.98 17.50 4.35
N PRO A 86 15.97 18.85 4.30
CA PRO A 86 14.99 19.66 5.01
C PRO A 86 13.51 19.45 4.62
N GLU A 87 13.17 19.17 3.35
CA GLU A 87 11.80 18.89 2.91
C GLU A 87 11.26 17.59 3.52
N ILE A 88 12.05 16.52 3.54
CA ILE A 88 11.65 15.24 4.16
C ILE A 88 11.46 15.43 5.68
N ARG A 89 12.31 16.24 6.32
CA ARG A 89 12.17 16.61 7.74
C ARG A 89 10.98 17.52 8.01
N GLN A 90 10.56 18.31 7.02
CA GLN A 90 9.38 19.16 7.11
C GLN A 90 8.12 18.32 6.96
N ILE A 91 8.06 17.45 5.94
CA ILE A 91 6.99 16.46 5.74
C ILE A 91 6.86 15.56 6.98
N GLN A 92 7.96 15.10 7.57
CA GLN A 92 7.91 14.30 8.80
C GLN A 92 7.30 15.06 9.99
N ARG A 93 7.56 16.37 10.11
CA ARG A 93 6.99 17.21 11.16
C ARG A 93 5.51 17.51 10.91
N ASP A 94 5.14 17.77 9.66
CA ASP A 94 3.76 18.02 9.27
C ASP A 94 2.89 16.77 9.51
N LEU A 95 3.38 15.58 9.12
CA LEU A 95 2.70 14.31 9.42
C LEU A 95 2.60 14.04 10.93
N ALA A 96 3.63 14.36 11.71
CA ALA A 96 3.57 14.22 13.16
C ALA A 96 2.52 15.16 13.78
N SER A 97 2.43 16.39 13.27
CA SER A 97 1.42 17.38 13.70
C SER A 97 0.00 16.95 13.30
N GLU A 98 -0.20 16.44 12.09
CA GLU A 98 -1.50 15.92 11.64
C GLU A 98 -1.92 14.69 12.48
N LEU A 99 -0.98 13.80 12.79
CA LEU A 99 -1.26 12.63 13.63
C LEU A 99 -1.67 13.04 15.05
N GLU A 100 -1.03 14.06 15.61
CA GLU A 100 -1.40 14.61 16.91
C GLU A 100 -2.78 15.26 16.89
N GLY A 101 -3.10 16.03 15.85
CA GLY A 101 -4.43 16.64 15.68
C GLY A 101 -5.55 15.60 15.48
N ILE A 102 -5.30 14.54 14.71
CA ILE A 102 -6.23 13.42 14.56
C ILE A 102 -6.42 12.71 15.90
N ARG A 103 -5.34 12.46 16.65
CA ARG A 103 -5.39 11.81 17.97
C ARG A 103 -6.20 12.63 18.97
N GLU A 104 -6.05 13.96 18.98
CA GLU A 104 -6.85 14.83 19.83
C GLU A 104 -8.33 14.78 19.44
N THR A 105 -8.64 14.85 18.14
CA THR A 105 -10.01 14.73 17.63
C THR A 105 -10.66 13.40 18.02
N VAL A 106 -9.91 12.29 17.97
CA VAL A 106 -10.38 10.97 18.42
C VAL A 106 -10.67 10.99 19.92
N LYS A 107 -9.77 11.54 20.76
CA LYS A 107 -10.01 11.65 22.20
C LYS A 107 -11.26 12.47 22.54
N LEU A 108 -11.50 13.57 21.83
CA LEU A 108 -12.71 14.38 22.01
C LEU A 108 -13.97 13.59 21.64
N LYS A 109 -13.91 12.86 20.52
CA LYS A 109 -15.03 12.00 20.07
C LYS A 109 -15.29 10.83 21.02
N ASP A 110 -14.25 10.23 21.60
CA ASP A 110 -14.41 9.18 22.60
C ASP A 110 -15.15 9.70 23.86
N GLY A 111 -14.83 10.93 24.30
CA GLY A 111 -15.56 11.59 25.39
C GLY A 111 -17.03 11.90 25.05
N GLU A 112 -17.31 12.26 23.80
CA GLU A 112 -18.68 12.47 23.32
C GLU A 112 -19.48 11.16 23.27
N ILE A 113 -18.84 10.06 22.84
CA ILE A 113 -19.44 8.72 22.83
C ILE A 113 -19.80 8.29 24.26
N GLU A 114 -18.92 8.51 25.23
CA GLU A 114 -19.19 8.15 26.63
C GLU A 114 -20.38 8.95 27.21
N ARG A 115 -20.42 10.25 26.95
CA ARG A 115 -21.54 11.11 27.35
C ARG A 115 -22.87 10.67 26.72
N LEU A 116 -22.87 10.39 25.41
CA LEU A 116 -24.07 9.93 24.70
C LEU A 116 -24.54 8.57 25.23
N ASN A 117 -23.61 7.65 25.54
CA ASN A 117 -23.95 6.36 26.11
C ASN A 117 -24.60 6.49 27.50
N GLN A 118 -24.11 7.43 28.32
CA GLN A 118 -24.72 7.74 29.61
C GLN A 118 -26.14 8.33 29.44
N GLU A 119 -26.35 9.18 28.44
CA GLU A 119 -27.67 9.74 28.14
C GLU A 119 -28.66 8.67 27.65
N ILE A 120 -28.21 7.76 26.78
CA ILE A 120 -29.00 6.60 26.33
C ILE A 120 -29.38 5.72 27.51
N SER A 121 -28.43 5.43 28.41
CA SER A 121 -28.69 4.63 29.61
C SER A 121 -29.76 5.29 30.48
N ASN A 122 -29.64 6.59 30.73
CA ASN A 122 -30.61 7.34 31.52
C ASN A 122 -32.00 7.33 30.87
N LEU A 123 -32.09 7.60 29.56
CA LEU A 123 -33.35 7.54 28.82
C LEU A 123 -34.00 6.14 28.89
N GLN A 124 -33.21 5.07 28.76
CA GLN A 124 -33.70 3.70 28.88
C GLN A 124 -34.25 3.41 30.29
N THR A 125 -33.63 3.96 31.34
CA THR A 125 -34.16 3.82 32.70
C THR A 125 -35.48 4.56 32.88
N LEU A 126 -35.63 5.75 32.29
CA LEU A 126 -36.87 6.52 32.34
C LEU A 126 -38.02 5.76 31.67
N VAL A 127 -37.79 5.21 30.48
CA VAL A 127 -38.79 4.41 29.75
C VAL A 127 -39.24 3.20 30.57
N GLN A 128 -38.32 2.52 31.26
CA GLN A 128 -38.67 1.39 32.14
C GLN A 128 -39.53 1.82 33.34
N ILE A 129 -39.28 3.00 33.90
CA ILE A 129 -40.10 3.54 34.99
C ILE A 129 -41.52 3.85 34.49
N GLU A 130 -41.65 4.41 33.29
CA GLU A 130 -42.97 4.66 32.67
C GLU A 130 -43.73 3.36 32.38
N SER A 131 -43.05 2.33 31.86
CA SER A 131 -43.69 1.02 31.65
C SER A 131 -44.12 0.38 32.97
N LEU A 132 -43.28 0.40 34.00
CA LEU A 132 -43.64 -0.11 35.33
C LEU A 132 -44.82 0.66 35.94
N LYS A 133 -44.89 1.98 35.72
CA LYS A 133 -46.00 2.82 36.20
C LYS A 133 -47.32 2.47 35.52
N THR A 134 -47.30 2.21 34.20
CA THR A 134 -48.50 1.80 33.46
C THR A 134 -48.95 0.40 33.87
N GLU A 135 -48.02 -0.53 34.06
CA GLU A 135 -48.32 -1.88 34.59
C GLU A 135 -48.91 -1.82 36.01
N LEU A 136 -48.35 -1.01 36.91
CA LEU A 136 -48.88 -0.84 38.26
C LEU A 136 -50.27 -0.20 38.25
N ALA A 137 -50.49 0.82 37.41
CA ALA A 137 -51.82 1.42 37.24
C ALA A 137 -52.85 0.41 36.73
N ASN A 138 -52.47 -0.45 35.78
CA ASN A 138 -53.33 -1.52 35.27
C ASN A 138 -53.64 -2.57 36.35
N LEU A 139 -52.63 -3.04 37.08
CA LEU A 139 -52.81 -3.96 38.21
C LEU A 139 -53.72 -3.38 39.31
N LYS A 140 -53.58 -2.09 39.62
CA LYS A 140 -54.44 -1.40 40.59
C LYS A 140 -55.89 -1.31 40.11
N MET A 141 -56.12 -1.04 38.82
CA MET A 141 -57.47 -1.07 38.25
C MET A 141 -58.09 -2.47 38.34
N LEU A 142 -57.33 -3.52 38.03
CA LEU A 142 -57.79 -4.90 38.13
C LEU A 142 -58.10 -5.30 39.59
N ALA A 143 -57.28 -4.87 40.54
CA ALA A 143 -57.50 -5.13 41.97
C ALA A 143 -58.71 -4.37 42.53
N SER A 144 -58.97 -3.14 42.04
CA SER A 144 -60.12 -2.32 42.46
C SER A 144 -61.45 -2.77 41.83
N LYS A 145 -61.42 -3.60 40.78
CA LYS A 145 -62.61 -4.10 40.09
C LYS A 145 -63.17 -5.39 40.70
N LYS A 146 -62.57 -5.85 41.80
CA LYS A 146 -62.94 -7.03 42.57
C LYS A 146 -63.58 -6.58 43.88
#